data_AF-A0A0C3L0F3-F1
#
_entry.id   AF-A0A0C3L0F3-F1
#
_cell.length_a   1.000
_cell.length_b   1.000
_cell.length_c   1.000
_cell.angle_alpha   90.00
_cell.angle_beta   90.00
_cell.angle_gamma   90.00
#
_symmetry.space_group_name_H-M   'P 1'
#
loop_
_entity.id
_entity.type
_entity.pdbx_description
1 polymer ?
#
loop_
_entity_poly.entity_id
_entity_poly.type
_entity_poly.pdbx_seq_one_letter_code
_entity_poly.pdbx_strand_id
1 'polypeptide(L)'
;SSRTVWIAAQSNVAVKNIAEKFDKIGFYDFALLVSKKFHFDWHEHLYERLEPRLIRSDTFSHNAAGASRQLCGARVILCTLGMLSNDHIAPFVEVNPVDILIFDEGSQIEVGNYLSVFDRFRYTLEKIVFIGDDKQYRMPSVIGDFISRKIYNGKLKTCHKNSVSLPCRFVDVERGQETRSGRSWTNSSEARVVVQIAAAYQAKGLDFRIITPYDAQRALIVHELEEAKLRHEDRVFNVDSFQGNEADHIIISVVRSDKLGFLAKQRRTNVMLTRCKKTMVICTSKAFVWGPAASTLIGELATALGPQAWV
;
A
#
# COMPACT_ATOMS: atom_id res chain seq x y z
N SER A 1 15.66 -29.33 14.48
CA SER A 1 14.82 -29.74 13.33
C SER A 1 15.35 -29.02 12.10
N SER A 2 15.76 -29.74 11.07
CA SER A 2 16.44 -29.23 9.87
C SER A 2 15.46 -28.87 8.75
N ARG A 3 14.34 -28.23 9.08
CA ARG A 3 13.30 -27.90 8.10
C ARG A 3 13.59 -26.59 7.40
N THR A 4 13.24 -26.52 6.12
CA THR A 4 13.32 -25.32 5.30
C THR A 4 11.92 -24.78 5.03
N VAL A 5 11.80 -23.45 5.00
CA VAL A 5 10.53 -22.77 4.83
C VAL A 5 10.60 -21.92 3.57
N TRP A 6 9.70 -22.15 2.64
CA TRP A 6 9.51 -21.32 1.47
C TRP A 6 8.24 -20.50 1.66
N ILE A 7 8.33 -19.19 1.45
CA ILE A 7 7.19 -18.27 1.49
C ILE A 7 7.02 -17.68 0.10
N ALA A 8 5.89 -18.00 -0.52
CA ALA A 8 5.53 -17.58 -1.86
C ALA A 8 4.34 -16.61 -1.84
N ALA A 9 4.32 -15.63 -2.73
CA ALA A 9 3.14 -14.79 -2.97
C ALA A 9 2.93 -14.53 -4.46
N GLN A 10 1.74 -14.08 -4.85
CA GLN A 10 1.41 -13.83 -6.27
C GLN A 10 2.26 -12.70 -6.88
N SER A 11 2.61 -11.69 -6.08
CA SER A 11 3.23 -10.45 -6.57
C SER A 11 4.56 -10.13 -5.90
N ASN A 12 5.44 -9.47 -6.65
CA ASN A 12 6.71 -8.93 -6.15
C ASN A 12 6.53 -7.99 -4.95
N VAL A 13 5.42 -7.24 -4.93
CA VAL A 13 5.08 -6.31 -3.85
C VAL A 13 4.76 -7.05 -2.56
N ALA A 14 3.98 -8.14 -2.64
CA ALA A 14 3.65 -8.95 -1.47
C ALA A 14 4.91 -9.57 -0.86
N VAL A 15 5.78 -10.16 -1.68
CA VAL A 15 7.06 -10.73 -1.23
C VAL A 15 7.95 -9.67 -0.60
N LYS A 16 8.03 -8.47 -1.19
CA LYS A 16 8.75 -7.32 -0.63
C LYS A 16 8.21 -6.94 0.75
N ASN A 17 6.89 -6.85 0.92
CA ASN A 17 6.26 -6.49 2.19
C ASN A 17 6.60 -7.50 3.30
N ILE A 18 6.75 -8.78 2.97
CA ILE A 18 7.20 -9.81 3.93
C ILE A 18 8.65 -9.55 4.35
N ALA A 19 9.55 -9.31 3.39
CA ALA A 19 10.95 -9.00 3.66
C ALA A 19 11.11 -7.73 4.54
N GLU A 20 10.30 -6.70 4.29
CA GLU A 20 10.27 -5.48 5.12
C GLU A 20 9.80 -5.75 6.55
N LYS A 21 8.82 -6.64 6.74
CA LYS A 21 8.39 -7.05 8.09
C LYS A 21 9.49 -7.82 8.82
N PHE A 22 10.25 -8.65 8.12
CA PHE A 22 11.42 -9.35 8.69
C PHE A 22 12.51 -8.38 9.14
N ASP A 23 12.86 -7.38 8.31
CA ASP A 23 13.81 -6.33 8.72
C ASP A 23 13.33 -5.56 9.96
N LYS A 24 12.05 -5.19 10.02
CA LYS A 24 11.46 -4.48 11.18
C LYS A 24 11.57 -5.25 12.50
N ILE A 25 11.58 -6.58 12.46
CA ILE A 25 11.74 -7.42 13.65
C ILE A 25 13.18 -7.92 13.86
N GLY A 26 14.13 -7.46 13.04
CA GLY A 26 15.53 -7.87 13.10
C GLY A 26 15.79 -9.33 12.67
N PHE A 27 14.90 -9.92 11.87
CA PHE A 27 15.07 -11.27 11.34
C PHE A 27 15.77 -11.23 9.98
N TYR A 28 16.96 -11.82 9.91
CA TYR A 28 17.85 -11.73 8.75
C TYR A 28 18.26 -13.08 8.15
N ASP A 29 17.80 -14.18 8.74
CA ASP A 29 18.08 -15.54 8.28
C ASP A 29 17.11 -15.96 7.16
N PHE A 30 17.11 -15.17 6.07
CA PHE A 30 16.30 -15.40 4.89
C PHE A 30 17.00 -14.97 3.60
N ALA A 31 16.62 -15.59 2.49
CA ALA A 31 17.02 -15.18 1.15
C ALA A 31 15.80 -14.81 0.30
N LEU A 32 15.94 -13.80 -0.54
CA LEU A 32 14.89 -13.26 -1.39
C LEU A 32 15.23 -13.52 -2.87
N LEU A 33 14.53 -14.49 -3.48
CA LEU A 33 14.71 -14.89 -4.87
C LEU A 33 13.75 -14.10 -5.78
N VAL A 34 14.30 -13.31 -6.70
CA VAL A 34 13.50 -12.38 -7.53
C VAL A 34 13.83 -12.48 -9.01
N SER A 35 12.85 -12.16 -9.88
CA SER A 35 13.09 -12.15 -11.32
C SER A 35 14.02 -11.00 -11.74
N LYS A 36 14.70 -11.13 -12.89
CA LYS A 36 15.48 -10.04 -13.50
C LYS A 36 14.69 -8.73 -13.65
N LYS A 37 13.38 -8.84 -13.93
CA LYS A 37 12.45 -7.69 -14.10
C LYS A 37 11.89 -7.16 -12.78
N PHE A 38 12.42 -7.62 -11.64
CA PHE A 38 12.01 -7.11 -10.34
C PHE A 38 12.53 -5.67 -10.20
N HIS A 39 11.65 -4.71 -10.46
CA HIS A 39 11.91 -3.30 -10.25
C HIS A 39 11.40 -2.90 -8.88
N PHE A 40 12.31 -2.42 -8.03
CA PHE A 40 11.93 -1.69 -6.83
C PHE A 40 11.55 -0.27 -7.25
N ASP A 41 10.26 0.05 -7.21
CA ASP A 41 9.85 1.45 -7.21
C ASP A 41 10.36 2.09 -5.89
N TRP A 42 11.50 2.78 -6.02
CA TRP A 42 12.10 3.84 -5.21
C TRP A 42 11.77 3.91 -3.70
N HIS A 43 12.68 3.36 -2.89
CA HIS A 43 13.16 3.93 -1.62
C HIS A 43 14.63 3.47 -1.40
N GLU A 44 15.60 4.32 -1.75
CA GLU A 44 17.05 4.00 -1.76
C GLU A 44 17.59 3.48 -0.41
N HIS A 45 17.08 3.98 0.71
CA HIS A 45 17.56 3.65 2.07
C HIS A 45 17.12 2.27 2.60
N LEU A 46 16.10 1.66 2.00
CA LEU A 46 15.64 0.31 2.36
C LEU A 46 16.35 -0.77 1.53
N TYR A 47 16.84 -0.40 0.34
CA TYR A 47 17.54 -1.30 -0.55
C TYR A 47 18.88 -1.74 0.05
N GLU A 48 19.66 -0.82 0.64
CA GLU A 48 20.96 -1.12 1.25
C GLU A 48 20.89 -2.23 2.30
N ARG A 49 19.78 -2.30 3.06
CA ARG A 49 19.62 -3.32 4.10
C ARG A 49 19.18 -4.66 3.54
N LEU A 50 18.32 -4.71 2.53
CA LEU A 50 17.80 -5.98 2.00
C LEU A 50 18.69 -6.57 0.90
N GLU A 51 19.51 -5.75 0.26
CA GLU A 51 20.41 -6.13 -0.85
C GLU A 51 21.28 -7.36 -0.57
N PRO A 52 21.90 -7.54 0.62
CA PRO A 52 22.72 -8.73 0.89
C PRO A 52 21.97 -10.06 0.83
N ARG A 53 20.63 -10.03 0.91
CA ARG A 53 19.76 -11.21 0.89
C ARG A 53 19.06 -11.38 -0.46
N LEU A 54 19.20 -10.43 -1.38
CA LEU A 54 18.55 -10.44 -2.67
C LEU A 54 19.37 -11.27 -3.66
N ILE A 55 18.76 -12.28 -4.27
CA ILE A 55 19.36 -13.06 -5.34
C ILE A 55 18.46 -12.94 -6.57
N ARG A 56 19.01 -12.44 -7.67
CA ARG A 56 18.25 -12.22 -8.90
C ARG A 56 18.37 -13.42 -9.82
N SER A 57 17.31 -13.70 -10.57
CA SER A 57 17.26 -14.86 -11.46
C SER A 57 18.32 -14.85 -12.56
N ASP A 58 18.82 -13.67 -12.95
CA ASP A 58 19.93 -13.54 -13.90
C ASP A 58 21.31 -13.82 -13.30
N THR A 59 21.40 -13.96 -11.97
CA THR A 59 22.63 -14.30 -11.24
C THR A 59 22.53 -15.65 -10.52
N PHE A 60 21.46 -16.41 -10.73
CA PHE A 60 21.28 -17.74 -10.13
C PHE A 60 22.43 -18.68 -10.50
N SER A 61 22.99 -19.33 -9.49
CA SER A 61 23.95 -20.39 -9.74
C SER A 61 23.29 -21.58 -10.44
N HIS A 62 24.07 -22.26 -11.29
CA HIS A 62 23.63 -23.45 -12.01
C HIS A 62 23.92 -24.76 -11.25
N ASN A 63 24.49 -24.70 -10.04
CA ASN A 63 24.78 -25.88 -9.22
C ASN A 63 24.54 -25.63 -7.73
N ALA A 64 24.35 -26.71 -6.97
CA ALA A 64 24.03 -26.65 -5.54
C ALA A 64 25.12 -25.96 -4.71
N ALA A 65 26.41 -26.17 -5.04
CA ALA A 65 27.51 -25.54 -4.31
C ALA A 65 27.53 -24.00 -4.45
N GLY A 66 27.15 -23.46 -5.61
CA GLY A 66 27.00 -22.03 -5.80
C GLY A 66 25.71 -21.50 -5.19
N ALA A 67 24.60 -22.22 -5.32
CA ALA A 67 23.34 -21.85 -4.68
C ALA A 67 23.49 -21.79 -3.15
N SER A 68 24.19 -22.75 -2.53
CA SER A 68 24.48 -22.76 -1.10
C SER A 68 25.28 -21.55 -0.64
N ARG A 69 26.29 -21.13 -1.43
CA ARG A 69 27.04 -19.89 -1.17
C ARG A 69 26.16 -18.65 -1.28
N GLN A 70 25.25 -18.60 -2.25
CA GLN A 70 24.31 -17.49 -2.42
C GLN A 70 23.28 -17.42 -1.29
N LEU A 71 22.79 -18.57 -0.82
CA LEU A 71 21.86 -18.63 0.30
C LEU A 71 22.51 -18.27 1.64
N CYS A 72 23.84 -18.42 1.78
CA CYS A 72 24.58 -18.03 2.97
C CYS A 72 23.99 -18.63 4.28
N GLY A 73 23.53 -19.88 4.21
CA GLY A 73 22.90 -20.56 5.36
C GLY A 73 21.43 -20.23 5.59
N ALA A 74 20.84 -19.29 4.84
CA ALA A 74 19.43 -18.94 4.93
C ALA A 74 18.54 -20.16 4.75
N ARG A 75 17.62 -20.40 5.68
CA ARG A 75 16.64 -21.51 5.61
C ARG A 75 15.22 -21.08 5.28
N VAL A 76 14.96 -19.77 5.34
CA VAL A 76 13.71 -19.15 4.92
C VAL A 76 13.91 -18.54 3.54
N ILE A 77 13.15 -18.99 2.55
CA ILE A 77 13.25 -18.49 1.17
C ILE A 77 11.99 -17.73 0.81
N LEU A 78 12.13 -16.47 0.42
CA LEU A 78 11.05 -15.62 -0.05
C LEU A 78 11.09 -15.56 -1.58
N CYS A 79 9.97 -15.79 -2.26
CA CYS A 79 9.91 -15.67 -3.73
C CYS A 79 8.48 -15.44 -4.21
N THR A 80 8.29 -15.10 -5.49
CA THR A 80 6.94 -15.13 -6.07
C THR A 80 6.55 -16.55 -6.49
N LEU A 81 5.26 -16.82 -6.62
CA LEU A 81 4.76 -18.09 -7.14
C LEU A 81 5.36 -18.40 -8.53
N GLY A 82 5.44 -17.39 -9.41
CA GLY A 82 6.08 -17.53 -10.72
C GLY A 82 7.57 -17.83 -10.64
N MET A 83 8.28 -17.36 -9.60
CA MET A 83 9.69 -17.71 -9.39
C MET A 83 9.84 -19.16 -8.92
N LEU A 84 8.96 -19.62 -8.03
CA LEU A 84 8.97 -20.98 -7.54
C LEU A 84 8.76 -22.01 -8.67
N SER A 85 8.02 -21.62 -9.71
CA SER A 85 7.83 -22.41 -10.94
C SER A 85 8.99 -22.31 -11.94
N ASN A 86 10.03 -21.51 -11.69
CA ASN A 86 11.17 -21.35 -12.60
C ASN A 86 12.12 -22.57 -12.55
N ASP A 87 12.55 -23.08 -13.69
CA ASP A 87 13.46 -24.24 -13.75
C ASP A 87 14.86 -23.92 -13.18
N HIS A 88 15.31 -22.67 -13.29
CA HIS A 88 16.59 -22.22 -12.74
C HIS A 88 16.64 -22.22 -11.21
N ILE A 89 15.53 -22.47 -10.52
CA ILE A 89 15.49 -22.58 -9.06
C ILE A 89 15.96 -23.95 -8.55
N ALA A 90 16.11 -24.95 -9.43
CA ALA A 90 16.45 -26.32 -9.03
C ALA A 90 17.69 -26.42 -8.11
N PRO A 91 18.81 -25.71 -8.36
CA PRO A 91 19.96 -25.73 -7.47
C PRO A 91 19.68 -25.21 -6.06
N PHE A 92 18.75 -24.26 -5.92
CA PHE A 92 18.34 -23.72 -4.61
C PHE A 92 17.43 -24.68 -3.86
N VAL A 93 16.57 -25.40 -4.58
CA VAL A 93 15.70 -26.43 -3.99
C VAL A 93 16.50 -27.66 -3.58
N GLU A 94 17.59 -27.98 -4.29
CA GLU A 94 18.51 -29.05 -3.88
C GLU A 94 19.20 -28.73 -2.55
N VAL A 95 19.62 -27.48 -2.35
CA VAL A 95 20.24 -27.03 -1.09
C VAL A 95 19.20 -26.87 0.02
N ASN A 96 18.07 -26.25 -0.31
CA ASN A 96 16.96 -26.02 0.59
C ASN A 96 15.68 -26.65 0.01
N PRO A 97 15.41 -27.94 0.30
CA PRO A 97 14.18 -28.60 -0.12
C PRO A 97 12.93 -27.80 0.24
N VAL A 98 11.83 -27.98 -0.48
CA VAL A 98 10.57 -27.31 -0.14
C VAL A 98 9.82 -28.20 0.85
N ASP A 99 10.16 -28.12 2.14
CA ASP A 99 9.50 -28.91 3.21
C ASP A 99 8.19 -28.25 3.65
N ILE A 100 8.25 -26.94 3.92
CA ILE A 100 7.12 -26.12 4.34
C ILE A 100 6.93 -25.03 3.31
N LEU A 101 5.75 -24.97 2.70
CA LEU A 101 5.39 -23.92 1.78
C LEU A 101 4.26 -23.05 2.36
N ILE A 102 4.54 -21.76 2.50
CA ILE A 102 3.58 -20.76 2.97
C ILE A 102 3.20 -19.89 1.77
N PHE A 103 1.92 -19.81 1.44
CA PHE A 103 1.42 -18.82 0.49
C PHE A 103 0.92 -17.61 1.25
N ASP A 104 1.53 -16.45 1.06
CA ASP A 104 0.95 -15.17 1.50
C ASP A 104 0.01 -14.62 0.43
N GLU A 105 -1.01 -13.91 0.87
CA GLU A 105 -2.13 -13.46 0.01
C GLU A 105 -2.75 -14.59 -0.82
N GLY A 106 -2.84 -15.80 -0.25
CA GLY A 106 -3.32 -17.00 -0.96
C GLY A 106 -4.69 -16.82 -1.61
N SER A 107 -5.59 -16.05 -1.00
CA SER A 107 -6.90 -15.70 -1.59
C SER A 107 -6.83 -14.97 -2.94
N GLN A 108 -5.67 -14.41 -3.31
CA GLN A 108 -5.44 -13.71 -4.57
C GLN A 108 -4.88 -14.62 -5.68
N ILE A 109 -4.49 -15.86 -5.37
CA ILE A 109 -3.89 -16.78 -6.34
C ILE A 109 -4.99 -17.70 -6.90
N GLU A 110 -5.07 -17.80 -8.24
CA GLU A 110 -5.98 -18.75 -8.88
C GLU A 110 -5.56 -20.20 -8.58
N VAL A 111 -6.54 -21.06 -8.33
CA VAL A 111 -6.30 -22.46 -7.90
C VAL A 111 -5.37 -23.22 -8.86
N GLY A 112 -5.50 -22.99 -10.17
CA GLY A 112 -4.67 -23.62 -11.19
C GLY A 112 -3.17 -23.31 -11.05
N ASN A 113 -2.82 -22.14 -10.49
CA ASN A 113 -1.42 -21.76 -10.31
C ASN A 113 -0.73 -22.51 -9.17
N TYR A 114 -1.50 -23.10 -8.25
CA TYR A 114 -0.93 -23.95 -7.20
C TYR A 114 -0.57 -25.35 -7.69
N LEU A 115 -1.32 -25.87 -8.66
CA LEU A 115 -1.19 -27.26 -9.11
C LEU A 115 0.22 -27.57 -9.63
N SER A 116 0.83 -26.64 -10.37
CA SER A 116 2.19 -26.80 -10.90
C SER A 116 3.25 -26.93 -9.79
N VAL A 117 3.09 -26.17 -8.71
CA VAL A 117 3.99 -26.19 -7.56
C VAL A 117 3.79 -27.48 -6.75
N PHE A 118 2.55 -27.92 -6.56
CA PHE A 118 2.25 -29.15 -5.83
C PHE A 118 2.77 -30.38 -6.54
N ASP A 119 2.60 -30.46 -7.86
CA ASP A 119 3.15 -31.57 -8.64
C ASP A 119 4.69 -31.55 -8.59
N ARG A 120 5.31 -30.37 -8.73
CA ARG A 120 6.77 -30.21 -8.72
C ARG A 120 7.42 -30.64 -7.41
N PHE A 121 6.82 -30.30 -6.27
CA PHE A 121 7.41 -30.56 -4.94
C PHE A 121 6.69 -31.66 -4.16
N ARG A 122 5.87 -32.49 -4.83
CA ARG A 122 5.05 -33.57 -4.23
C ARG A 122 5.81 -34.52 -3.30
N TYR A 123 7.11 -34.68 -3.48
CA TYR A 123 7.93 -35.62 -2.70
C TYR A 123 8.66 -34.98 -1.51
N THR A 124 8.86 -33.66 -1.50
CA THR A 124 9.54 -32.94 -0.41
C THR A 124 8.55 -32.21 0.50
N LEU A 125 7.39 -31.83 -0.03
CA LEU A 125 6.42 -30.96 0.63
C LEU A 125 5.70 -31.70 1.76
N GLU A 126 6.03 -31.36 3.01
CA GLU A 126 5.41 -31.92 4.22
C GLU A 126 4.21 -31.08 4.69
N LYS A 127 4.27 -29.76 4.52
CA LYS A 127 3.25 -28.85 5.05
C LYS A 127 2.99 -27.68 4.11
N ILE A 128 1.71 -27.40 3.90
CA ILE A 128 1.25 -26.22 3.17
C ILE A 128 0.46 -25.33 4.11
N VAL A 129 0.74 -24.03 4.10
CA VAL A 129 0.02 -23.02 4.86
C VAL A 129 -0.45 -21.93 3.91
N PHE A 130 -1.73 -21.61 3.95
CA PHE A 130 -2.28 -20.46 3.24
C PHE A 130 -2.52 -19.33 4.24
N ILE A 131 -1.87 -18.21 4.00
CA ILE A 131 -2.03 -16.93 4.69
C ILE A 131 -2.66 -15.96 3.70
N GLY A 132 -3.58 -15.13 4.16
CA GLY A 132 -4.38 -14.27 3.30
C GLY A 132 -5.84 -14.56 3.56
N ASP A 133 -6.40 -13.85 4.53
CA ASP A 133 -7.84 -13.80 4.70
C ASP A 133 -8.39 -12.84 3.62
N ASP A 134 -9.60 -13.09 3.13
CA ASP A 134 -10.30 -12.10 2.32
C ASP A 134 -10.64 -10.85 3.14
N LYS A 135 -10.37 -10.87 4.45
CA LYS A 135 -10.72 -9.82 5.40
C LYS A 135 -9.70 -8.68 5.44
N GLN A 136 -10.22 -7.46 5.36
CA GLN A 136 -9.51 -6.25 5.75
C GLN A 136 -10.02 -5.76 7.11
N TYR A 137 -9.09 -5.42 7.99
CA TYR A 137 -9.35 -4.95 9.37
C TYR A 137 -8.93 -3.49 9.57
N ARG A 138 -8.48 -2.81 8.52
CA ARG A 138 -7.90 -1.47 8.59
C ARG A 138 -8.98 -0.41 8.44
N MET A 139 -9.68 -0.44 7.31
CA MET A 139 -10.55 0.65 6.90
C MET A 139 -11.94 0.49 7.51
N PRO A 140 -12.60 1.60 7.87
CA PRO A 140 -14.03 1.60 8.19
C PRO A 140 -14.85 0.92 7.09
N SER A 141 -15.90 0.18 7.48
CA SER A 141 -16.73 -0.63 6.56
C SER A 141 -17.19 0.13 5.32
N VAL A 142 -17.67 1.36 5.50
CA VAL A 142 -18.15 2.17 4.37
C VAL A 142 -17.07 2.40 3.30
N ILE A 143 -15.83 2.66 3.71
CA ILE A 143 -14.70 2.86 2.81
C ILE A 143 -14.20 1.52 2.28
N GLY A 144 -14.00 0.55 3.18
CA GLY A 144 -13.49 -0.77 2.83
C GLY A 144 -14.37 -1.52 1.83
N ASP A 145 -15.69 -1.50 2.03
CA ASP A 145 -16.65 -2.17 1.15
C ASP A 145 -16.74 -1.46 -0.21
N PHE A 146 -16.63 -0.13 -0.22
CA PHE A 146 -16.54 0.64 -1.46
C PHE A 146 -15.28 0.27 -2.25
N ILE A 147 -14.11 0.32 -1.62
CA ILE A 147 -12.83 -0.03 -2.25
C ILE A 147 -12.83 -1.48 -2.71
N SER A 148 -13.38 -2.39 -1.91
CA SER A 148 -13.53 -3.80 -2.26
C SER A 148 -14.31 -3.95 -3.57
N ARG A 149 -15.50 -3.35 -3.66
CA ARG A 149 -16.33 -3.41 -4.88
C ARG A 149 -15.64 -2.79 -6.10
N LYS A 150 -14.98 -1.64 -5.94
CA LYS A 150 -14.42 -0.87 -7.07
C LYS A 150 -13.04 -1.33 -7.54
N ILE A 151 -12.21 -1.86 -6.65
CA ILE A 151 -10.82 -2.20 -6.93
C ILE A 151 -10.59 -3.71 -6.90
N TYR A 152 -11.27 -4.41 -5.99
CA TYR A 152 -11.03 -5.84 -5.72
C TYR A 152 -12.21 -6.73 -6.13
N ASN A 153 -13.11 -6.24 -6.98
CA ASN A 153 -14.30 -6.98 -7.47
C ASN A 153 -15.16 -7.58 -6.34
N GLY A 154 -15.24 -6.91 -5.19
CA GLY A 154 -16.00 -7.36 -4.03
C GLY A 154 -15.35 -8.51 -3.25
N LYS A 155 -14.13 -8.94 -3.61
CA LYS A 155 -13.45 -10.07 -2.98
C LYS A 155 -12.84 -9.74 -1.62
N LEU A 156 -12.75 -8.47 -1.23
CA LEU A 156 -12.20 -8.06 0.06
C LEU A 156 -13.34 -7.80 1.06
N LYS A 157 -13.43 -8.61 2.11
CA LYS A 157 -14.44 -8.51 3.17
C LYS A 157 -14.02 -7.53 4.25
N THR A 158 -14.84 -6.52 4.57
CA THR A 158 -14.52 -5.66 5.72
C THR A 158 -14.86 -6.32 7.04
N CYS A 159 -13.89 -6.37 7.95
CA CYS A 159 -14.04 -6.80 9.34
C CYS A 159 -13.54 -5.69 10.29
N HIS A 160 -14.08 -4.50 10.13
CA HIS A 160 -13.77 -3.34 10.96
C HIS A 160 -15.04 -2.81 11.64
N LYS A 161 -15.06 -2.78 12.97
CA LYS A 161 -16.15 -2.16 13.74
C LYS A 161 -16.02 -0.65 13.64
N ASN A 162 -17.00 0.01 13.03
CA ASN A 162 -16.98 1.46 12.93
C ASN A 162 -17.09 2.09 14.32
N SER A 163 -16.18 3.03 14.61
CA SER A 163 -16.21 3.84 15.84
C SER A 163 -17.10 5.07 15.70
N VAL A 164 -17.52 5.43 14.49
CA VAL A 164 -18.34 6.59 14.16
C VAL A 164 -19.36 6.26 13.06
N SER A 165 -20.48 6.99 13.01
CA SER A 165 -21.55 6.78 12.03
C SER A 165 -21.13 7.17 10.60
N LEU A 166 -20.38 8.27 10.45
CA LEU A 166 -19.87 8.78 9.17
C LEU A 166 -18.34 8.84 9.22
N PRO A 167 -17.65 7.71 8.94
CA PRO A 167 -16.20 7.66 8.98
C PRO A 167 -15.53 8.42 7.83
N CYS A 168 -16.26 8.70 6.75
CA CYS A 168 -15.78 9.53 5.64
C CYS A 168 -16.68 10.73 5.45
N ARG A 169 -16.10 11.94 5.43
CA ARG A 169 -16.83 13.18 5.10
C ARG A 169 -16.11 13.96 4.02
N PHE A 170 -16.89 14.66 3.22
CA PHE A 170 -16.41 15.65 2.27
C PHE A 170 -16.66 17.05 2.85
N VAL A 171 -15.71 17.96 2.67
CA VAL A 171 -15.86 19.37 3.00
C VAL A 171 -15.87 20.15 1.71
N ASP A 172 -16.96 20.86 1.45
CA ASP A 172 -17.13 21.65 0.25
C ASP A 172 -16.38 22.99 0.36
N VAL A 173 -15.32 23.12 -0.42
CA VAL A 173 -14.49 24.31 -0.52
C VAL A 173 -14.87 25.06 -1.79
N GLU A 174 -16.05 25.67 -1.78
CA GLU A 174 -16.66 26.31 -2.96
C GLU A 174 -15.75 27.36 -3.64
N ARG A 175 -14.97 28.10 -2.85
CA ARG A 175 -14.01 29.13 -3.32
C ARG A 175 -12.62 28.57 -3.60
N GLY A 176 -12.47 27.25 -3.65
CA GLY A 176 -11.22 26.58 -3.97
C GLY A 176 -10.96 26.59 -5.47
N GLN A 177 -9.92 27.29 -5.90
CA GLN A 177 -9.45 27.25 -7.28
C GLN A 177 -8.00 26.78 -7.31
N GLU A 178 -7.73 25.88 -8.24
CA GLU A 178 -6.38 25.36 -8.48
C GLU A 178 -5.50 26.46 -9.09
N THR A 179 -4.32 26.67 -8.52
CA THR A 179 -3.31 27.60 -9.04
C THR A 179 -2.07 26.81 -9.43
N ARG A 180 -1.50 27.12 -10.59
CA ARG A 180 -0.28 26.46 -11.06
C ARG A 180 0.93 27.00 -10.30
N SER A 181 1.72 26.10 -9.72
CA SER A 181 2.99 26.42 -9.04
C SER A 181 4.11 25.60 -9.69
N GLY A 182 4.85 26.23 -10.60
CA GLY A 182 5.83 25.53 -11.45
C GLY A 182 5.19 24.43 -12.29
N ARG A 183 5.61 23.17 -12.04
CA ARG A 183 5.03 21.95 -12.66
C ARG A 183 3.97 21.25 -11.79
N SER A 184 3.60 21.87 -10.67
CA SER A 184 2.67 21.34 -9.67
C SER A 184 1.46 22.26 -9.50
N TRP A 185 0.61 21.96 -8.53
CA TRP A 185 -0.65 22.66 -8.28
C TRP A 185 -0.85 22.91 -6.80
N THR A 186 -1.48 24.04 -6.48
CA THR A 186 -1.88 24.44 -5.13
C THR A 186 -3.33 24.89 -5.13
N ASN A 187 -3.95 24.89 -3.95
CA ASN A 187 -5.27 25.45 -3.71
C ASN A 187 -5.29 26.03 -2.29
N SER A 188 -5.12 27.35 -2.19
CA SER A 188 -4.98 28.05 -0.90
C SER A 188 -6.26 28.05 -0.08
N SER A 189 -7.43 27.93 -0.70
CA SER A 189 -8.70 27.80 0.04
C SER A 189 -8.80 26.42 0.69
N GLU A 190 -8.45 25.35 -0.04
CA GLU A 190 -8.39 24.01 0.55
C GLU A 190 -7.33 23.93 1.65
N ALA A 191 -6.15 24.53 1.46
CA ALA A 191 -5.09 24.56 2.47
C ALA A 191 -5.56 25.18 3.79
N ARG A 192 -6.25 26.33 3.72
CA ARG A 192 -6.84 26.99 4.90
C ARG A 192 -7.86 26.11 5.62
N VAL A 193 -8.74 25.43 4.89
CA VAL A 193 -9.72 24.50 5.47
C VAL A 193 -9.02 23.30 6.13
N VAL A 194 -8.01 22.73 5.47
CA VAL A 194 -7.21 21.64 6.05
C VAL A 194 -6.55 22.06 7.35
N VAL A 195 -5.99 23.27 7.43
CA VAL A 195 -5.36 23.82 8.64
C VAL A 195 -6.37 23.99 9.77
N GLN A 196 -7.58 24.46 9.48
CA GLN A 196 -8.66 24.56 10.48
C GLN A 196 -9.05 23.19 11.06
N ILE A 197 -9.17 22.16 10.21
CA ILE A 197 -9.47 20.78 10.65
C ILE A 197 -8.28 20.24 11.46
N ALA A 198 -7.06 20.46 11.01
CA ALA A 198 -5.85 20.04 11.70
C ALA A 198 -5.74 20.67 13.10
N ALA A 199 -6.06 21.97 13.24
CA ALA A 199 -6.10 22.65 14.53
C ALA A 199 -7.09 21.98 15.49
N ALA A 200 -8.30 21.67 15.01
CA ALA A 200 -9.32 20.99 15.81
C ALA A 200 -8.88 19.56 16.21
N TYR A 201 -8.17 18.85 15.34
CA TYR A 201 -7.65 17.52 15.64
C TYR A 201 -6.49 17.57 16.64
N GLN A 202 -5.59 18.56 16.53
CA GLN A 202 -4.51 18.77 17.50
C GLN A 202 -5.05 19.14 18.88
N ALA A 203 -6.03 20.04 18.96
CA ALA A 203 -6.67 20.43 20.21
C ALA A 203 -7.31 19.22 20.94
N LYS A 204 -7.73 18.19 20.18
CA LYS A 204 -8.28 16.93 20.70
C LYS A 204 -7.22 15.83 20.91
N GLY A 205 -5.95 16.11 20.64
CA GLY A 205 -4.85 15.14 20.77
C GLY A 205 -4.94 13.95 19.80
N LEU A 206 -5.58 14.11 18.64
CA LEU A 206 -5.80 13.02 17.71
C LEU A 206 -4.53 12.64 16.92
N ASP A 207 -4.37 11.35 16.65
CA ASP A 207 -3.38 10.89 15.66
C ASP A 207 -3.94 11.05 14.24
N PHE A 208 -3.36 11.97 13.49
CA PHE A 208 -3.81 12.29 12.16
C PHE A 208 -2.66 12.59 11.22
N ARG A 209 -2.91 12.38 9.92
CA ARG A 209 -2.01 12.74 8.83
C ARG A 209 -2.77 13.46 7.74
N ILE A 210 -2.11 14.41 7.10
CA ILE A 210 -2.61 15.17 5.96
C ILE A 210 -1.96 14.62 4.70
N ILE A 211 -2.76 14.27 3.71
CA ILE A 211 -2.30 13.73 2.43
C ILE A 211 -2.77 14.64 1.30
N THR A 212 -1.88 14.95 0.37
CA THR A 212 -2.24 15.68 -0.85
C THR A 212 -1.54 15.11 -2.08
N PRO A 213 -2.14 15.15 -3.28
CA PRO A 213 -1.50 14.62 -4.48
C PRO A 213 -0.30 15.42 -4.99
N TYR A 214 -0.15 16.67 -4.56
CA TYR A 214 0.79 17.64 -5.15
C TYR A 214 1.79 18.15 -4.11
N ASP A 215 3.09 18.06 -4.42
CA ASP A 215 4.12 18.48 -3.46
C ASP A 215 4.09 19.99 -3.15
N ALA A 216 3.70 20.82 -4.13
CA ALA A 216 3.51 22.25 -3.90
C ALA A 216 2.38 22.52 -2.90
N GLN A 217 1.31 21.73 -2.92
CA GLN A 217 0.25 21.81 -1.92
C GLN A 217 0.74 21.33 -0.56
N ARG A 218 1.56 20.27 -0.51
CA ARG A 218 2.18 19.79 0.74
C ARG A 218 2.98 20.92 1.38
N ALA A 219 3.87 21.56 0.62
CA ALA A 219 4.67 22.68 1.09
C ALA A 219 3.81 23.86 1.55
N LEU A 220 2.77 24.21 0.81
CA LEU A 220 1.83 25.26 1.19
C LEU A 220 1.13 24.95 2.53
N ILE A 221 0.64 23.73 2.71
CA ILE A 221 -0.02 23.32 3.95
C ILE A 221 0.96 23.36 5.14
N VAL A 222 2.20 22.93 4.94
CA VAL A 222 3.23 23.02 6.00
C VAL A 222 3.45 24.47 6.41
N HIS A 223 3.65 25.37 5.46
CA HIS A 223 3.81 26.80 5.73
C HIS A 223 2.61 27.39 6.48
N GLU A 224 1.38 27.06 6.07
CA GLU A 224 0.16 27.56 6.73
C GLU A 224 -0.02 26.99 8.15
N LEU A 225 0.43 25.75 8.41
CA LEU A 225 0.48 25.20 9.77
C LEU A 225 1.51 25.91 10.65
N GLU A 226 2.69 26.23 10.09
CA GLU A 226 3.75 26.96 10.79
C GLU A 226 3.28 28.37 11.18
N GLU A 227 2.66 29.10 10.26
CA GLU A 227 2.06 30.43 10.52
C GLU A 227 0.96 30.36 11.60
N ALA A 228 0.16 29.28 11.59
CA ALA A 228 -0.85 29.02 12.61
C ALA A 228 -0.27 28.51 13.95
N LYS A 229 1.06 28.36 14.06
CA LYS A 229 1.77 27.79 15.22
C LYS A 229 1.28 26.39 15.61
N LEU A 230 0.90 25.59 14.62
CA LEU A 230 0.46 24.22 14.78
C LEU A 230 1.61 23.26 14.51
N ARG A 231 1.58 22.10 15.19
CA ARG A 231 2.58 21.04 14.99
C ARG A 231 2.47 20.48 13.58
N HIS A 232 3.55 20.48 12.80
CA HIS A 232 3.52 20.03 11.40
C HIS A 232 4.49 18.87 11.12
N GLU A 233 5.40 18.58 12.04
CA GLU A 233 6.42 17.55 11.91
C GLU A 233 5.77 16.17 11.82
N ASP A 234 6.16 15.40 10.79
CA ASP A 234 5.60 14.08 10.50
C ASP A 234 4.05 14.12 10.33
N ARG A 235 3.47 15.23 9.86
CA ARG A 235 2.00 15.34 9.67
C ARG A 235 1.57 15.47 8.21
N VAL A 236 2.35 16.09 7.33
CA VAL A 236 1.91 16.45 5.98
C VAL A 236 2.71 15.72 4.91
N PHE A 237 2.03 14.97 4.05
CA PHE A 237 2.64 14.09 3.06
C PHE A 237 2.03 14.29 1.69
N ASN A 238 2.84 14.02 0.67
CA ASN A 238 2.30 13.75 -0.65
C ASN A 238 1.96 12.25 -0.76
N VAL A 239 1.11 11.88 -1.73
CA VAL A 239 0.65 10.48 -1.85
C VAL A 239 1.81 9.50 -2.05
N ASP A 240 2.83 9.89 -2.81
CA ASP A 240 3.97 9.02 -3.14
C ASP A 240 4.85 8.78 -1.89
N SER A 241 5.06 9.79 -1.03
CA SER A 241 5.82 9.64 0.22
C SER A 241 5.05 8.98 1.37
N PHE A 242 3.72 8.89 1.27
CA PHE A 242 2.87 8.26 2.29
C PHE A 242 2.59 6.76 2.04
N GLN A 243 3.21 6.15 1.03
CA GLN A 243 3.00 4.74 0.73
C GLN A 243 3.48 3.84 1.88
N GLY A 244 2.65 2.87 2.29
CA GLY A 244 2.97 1.95 3.38
C GLY A 244 2.73 2.50 4.79
N ASN A 245 2.46 3.80 4.92
CA ASN A 245 2.06 4.43 6.16
C ASN A 245 0.53 4.41 6.33
N GLU A 246 0.07 4.57 7.56
CA GLU A 246 -1.35 4.57 7.93
C GLU A 246 -1.55 5.44 9.16
N ALA A 247 -2.74 6.02 9.32
CA ALA A 247 -3.07 6.81 10.51
C ALA A 247 -4.52 6.61 10.93
N ASP A 248 -4.82 6.90 12.19
CA ASP A 248 -6.18 6.84 12.70
C ASP A 248 -7.11 7.80 11.95
N HIS A 249 -6.67 9.05 11.76
CA HIS A 249 -7.43 10.08 11.08
C HIS A 249 -6.67 10.61 9.85
N ILE A 250 -7.32 10.68 8.70
CA ILE A 250 -6.73 11.19 7.46
C ILE A 250 -7.48 12.45 7.03
N ILE A 251 -6.74 13.49 6.67
CA ILE A 251 -7.26 14.70 6.02
C ILE A 251 -6.68 14.73 4.60
N ILE A 252 -7.51 14.87 3.57
CA ILE A 252 -7.08 14.92 2.17
C ILE A 252 -7.38 16.30 1.60
N SER A 253 -6.40 16.90 0.92
CA SER A 253 -6.62 18.03 0.00
C SER A 253 -6.50 17.54 -1.43
N VAL A 254 -7.60 17.60 -2.18
CA VAL A 254 -7.68 17.12 -3.57
C VAL A 254 -7.01 18.08 -4.55
N VAL A 255 -6.98 19.38 -4.22
CA VAL A 255 -6.36 20.50 -4.95
C VAL A 255 -7.10 20.86 -6.23
N ARG A 256 -7.39 19.86 -7.06
CA ARG A 256 -7.98 20.07 -8.38
C ARG A 256 -9.43 20.51 -8.28
N SER A 257 -9.79 21.45 -9.15
CA SER A 257 -11.12 22.05 -9.26
C SER A 257 -11.64 22.10 -10.71
N ASP A 258 -10.79 21.81 -11.70
CA ASP A 258 -11.17 21.76 -13.13
C ASP A 258 -10.79 20.42 -13.78
N LYS A 259 -9.49 20.13 -13.94
CA LYS A 259 -9.04 18.88 -14.59
C LYS A 259 -8.70 17.80 -13.58
N LEU A 260 -8.91 16.54 -13.98
CA LEU A 260 -8.65 15.37 -13.13
C LEU A 260 -7.22 15.31 -12.58
N GLY A 261 -6.23 15.64 -13.41
CA GLY A 261 -4.83 15.60 -13.04
C GLY A 261 -4.43 14.26 -12.40
N PHE A 262 -4.03 14.31 -11.14
CA PHE A 262 -3.61 13.13 -10.38
C PHE A 262 -4.73 12.09 -10.20
N LEU A 263 -5.99 12.54 -10.10
CA LEU A 263 -7.14 11.66 -9.83
C LEU A 263 -7.42 10.66 -10.95
N ALA A 264 -6.91 10.92 -12.17
CA ALA A 264 -7.00 9.98 -13.28
C ALA A 264 -6.21 8.67 -13.02
N LYS A 265 -5.22 8.69 -12.11
CA LYS A 265 -4.42 7.50 -11.76
C LYS A 265 -5.07 6.72 -10.63
N GLN A 266 -6.00 5.82 -10.98
CA GLN A 266 -6.75 4.99 -10.02
C GLN A 266 -5.90 4.30 -8.95
N ARG A 267 -4.72 3.77 -9.30
CA ARG A 267 -3.80 3.14 -8.32
C ARG A 267 -3.38 4.10 -7.20
N ARG A 268 -3.07 5.35 -7.56
CA ARG A 268 -2.62 6.36 -6.59
C ARG A 268 -3.78 6.92 -5.77
N THR A 269 -4.96 7.07 -6.38
CA THR A 269 -6.18 7.43 -5.65
C THR A 269 -6.57 6.33 -4.65
N ASN A 270 -6.45 5.06 -5.03
CA ASN A 270 -6.64 3.93 -4.11
C ASN A 270 -5.64 3.97 -2.95
N VAL A 271 -4.36 4.25 -3.24
CA VAL A 271 -3.35 4.47 -2.20
C VAL A 271 -3.79 5.56 -1.24
N MET A 272 -4.29 6.70 -1.71
CA MET A 272 -4.73 7.80 -0.85
C MET A 272 -5.95 7.45 0.02
N LEU A 273 -6.95 6.76 -0.54
CA LEU A 273 -8.20 6.43 0.17
C LEU A 273 -8.06 5.27 1.16
N THR A 274 -7.01 4.45 1.05
CA THR A 274 -6.82 3.22 1.87
C THR A 274 -5.91 3.43 3.09
N ARG A 275 -5.74 4.69 3.54
CA ARG A 275 -4.77 5.08 4.58
C ARG A 275 -5.37 5.32 5.96
N CYS A 276 -6.69 5.48 6.04
CA CYS A 276 -7.37 5.75 7.30
C CYS A 276 -7.73 4.46 8.04
N LYS A 277 -7.62 4.50 9.37
CA LYS A 277 -8.13 3.43 10.26
C LYS A 277 -9.50 3.78 10.86
N LYS A 278 -9.71 5.05 11.24
CA LYS A 278 -10.93 5.50 11.93
C LYS A 278 -11.74 6.47 11.08
N THR A 279 -11.17 7.61 10.70
CA THR A 279 -11.90 8.61 9.91
C THR A 279 -11.08 9.23 8.79
N MET A 280 -11.77 9.71 7.76
CA MET A 280 -11.23 10.40 6.60
C MET A 280 -12.06 11.65 6.30
N VAL A 281 -11.40 12.78 6.11
CA VAL A 281 -12.02 14.03 5.66
C VAL A 281 -11.39 14.44 4.34
N ILE A 282 -12.21 14.67 3.32
CA ILE A 282 -11.75 15.04 1.97
C ILE A 282 -12.18 16.48 1.68
N CYS A 283 -11.21 17.38 1.60
CA CYS A 283 -11.39 18.77 1.20
C CYS A 283 -11.30 18.86 -0.33
N THR A 284 -12.38 19.33 -0.96
CA THR A 284 -12.52 19.50 -2.42
C THR A 284 -13.75 20.37 -2.69
N SER A 285 -14.19 20.54 -3.93
CA SER A 285 -15.47 21.22 -4.22
C SER A 285 -16.52 20.25 -4.74
N LYS A 286 -17.79 20.46 -4.34
CA LYS A 286 -18.93 19.67 -4.86
C LYS A 286 -19.03 19.74 -6.38
N ALA A 287 -18.87 20.94 -6.94
CA ALA A 287 -18.93 21.16 -8.38
C ALA A 287 -17.88 20.32 -9.13
N PHE A 288 -16.66 20.23 -8.60
CA PHE A 288 -15.62 19.41 -9.22
C PHE A 288 -15.93 17.92 -9.10
N VAL A 289 -16.36 17.46 -7.92
CA VAL A 289 -16.62 16.04 -7.64
C VAL A 289 -17.83 15.50 -8.42
N TRP A 290 -18.90 16.27 -8.54
CA TRP A 290 -20.09 15.87 -9.31
C TRP A 290 -20.03 16.23 -10.79
N GLY A 291 -19.06 17.05 -11.19
CA GLY A 291 -18.78 17.36 -12.59
C GLY A 291 -17.54 16.60 -13.09
N PRO A 292 -16.41 17.28 -13.33
CA PRO A 292 -15.22 16.68 -13.94
C PRO A 292 -14.73 15.38 -13.31
N ALA A 293 -14.79 15.26 -11.98
CA ALA A 293 -14.27 14.12 -11.23
C ALA A 293 -15.29 13.01 -10.93
N ALA A 294 -16.51 13.09 -11.48
CA ALA A 294 -17.60 12.14 -11.17
C ALA A 294 -17.23 10.68 -11.44
N SER A 295 -16.49 10.40 -12.52
CA SER A 295 -16.05 9.05 -12.89
C SER A 295 -14.78 8.57 -12.17
N THR A 296 -14.17 9.43 -11.34
CA THR A 296 -13.00 9.03 -10.55
C THR A 296 -13.42 8.28 -9.29
N LEU A 297 -12.47 7.56 -8.69
CA LEU A 297 -12.71 6.85 -7.43
C LEU A 297 -13.22 7.77 -6.29
N ILE A 298 -12.84 9.05 -6.30
CA ILE A 298 -13.35 10.05 -5.34
C ILE A 298 -14.81 10.43 -5.66
N GLY A 299 -15.13 10.68 -6.93
CA GLY A 299 -16.50 11.00 -7.37
C GLY A 299 -17.48 9.86 -7.11
N GLU A 300 -17.06 8.64 -7.41
CA GLU A 300 -17.83 7.45 -7.10
C GLU A 300 -17.99 7.22 -5.60
N LEU A 301 -16.96 7.52 -4.79
CA LEU A 301 -17.07 7.45 -3.33
C LEU A 301 -18.06 8.48 -2.79
N ALA A 302 -17.98 9.73 -3.25
CA ALA A 302 -18.92 10.79 -2.86
C ALA A 302 -20.37 10.42 -3.24
N THR A 303 -20.56 9.82 -4.42
CA THR A 303 -21.88 9.34 -4.87
C THR A 303 -22.38 8.21 -3.98
N ALA A 304 -21.52 7.24 -3.64
CA ALA A 304 -21.88 6.11 -2.79
C ALA A 304 -22.20 6.53 -1.34
N LEU A 305 -21.53 7.58 -0.84
CA LEU A 305 -21.77 8.13 0.49
C LEU A 305 -23.01 9.05 0.55
N GLY A 306 -23.44 9.60 -0.57
CA GLY A 306 -24.60 10.48 -0.67
C GLY A 306 -24.39 11.89 -0.10
N PRO A 307 -25.41 12.76 -0.23
CA PRO A 307 -25.34 14.18 0.18
C PRO A 307 -25.03 14.40 1.66
N GLN A 308 -25.45 13.50 2.54
CA GLN A 308 -25.25 13.57 3.99
C GLN A 308 -23.78 13.51 4.42
N ALA A 309 -22.90 13.02 3.55
CA ALA A 309 -21.47 12.97 3.82
C ALA A 309 -20.77 14.32 3.60
N TRP A 310 -21.45 15.29 2.97
CA TRP A 310 -20.92 16.62 2.73
C TRP A 310 -21.19 17.57 3.89
N VAL A 311 -20.24 18.47 4.11
CA VAL A 311 -20.31 19.62 5.03
C VAL A 311 -19.97 20.87 4.27
#